data_AF-A0A6M1KX12-F1
#
_entry.id   AF-A0A6M1KX12-F1
#
_cell.length_a   1.000
_cell.length_b   1.000
_cell.length_c   1.000
_cell.angle_alpha   90.00
_cell.angle_beta   90.00
_cell.angle_gamma   90.00
#
_symmetry.space_group_name_H-M   'P 1'
#
loop_
_entity.id
_entity.type
_entity.pdbx_description
1 polymer ?
#
loop_
_entity_poly.entity_id
_entity_poly.type
_entity_poly.pdbx_seq_one_letter_code
_entity_poly.pdbx_strand_id
1 'polypeptide(L)'
;MADMASTDGRENARNWTFLTNHAHVLLAIARNPTARLRDVATEVGVTERAAQAIVADLEAGGYLHRTRVGRRNEYTLNPAGRFRHPAEADHEVGDLLALFTKEQVTGTAEG
;
A
#
# COMPACT_ATOMS: atom_id res chain seq x y z
N MET A 1 5.82 -26.23 36.02
CA MET A 1 6.02 -24.83 35.62
C MET A 1 5.45 -24.71 34.21
N ALA A 2 4.26 -24.09 34.09
CA ALA A 2 3.40 -23.79 32.92
C ALA A 2 3.88 -24.35 31.56
N ASP A 3 3.22 -25.29 30.88
CA ASP A 3 1.83 -25.33 30.37
C ASP A 3 1.21 -23.97 30.02
N MET A 4 1.20 -23.65 28.72
CA MET A 4 0.08 -22.94 28.08
C MET A 4 -0.03 -23.36 26.60
N ALA A 5 -0.79 -24.44 26.42
CA ALA A 5 -1.84 -24.65 25.41
C ALA A 5 -1.75 -23.91 24.05
N SER A 6 -1.70 -24.73 23.00
CA SER A 6 -2.19 -24.44 21.66
C SER A 6 -3.71 -24.19 21.63
N THR A 7 -4.11 -23.35 20.67
CA THR A 7 -5.45 -23.21 20.07
C THR A 7 -6.43 -22.30 20.81
N ASP A 8 -6.84 -21.18 20.19
CA ASP A 8 -8.17 -21.08 19.55
C ASP A 8 -8.39 -19.69 18.90
N GLY A 9 -9.28 -19.65 17.88
CA GLY A 9 -9.84 -18.41 17.31
C GLY A 9 -9.01 -17.81 16.17
N ARG A 10 -9.27 -18.15 14.91
CA ARG A 10 -10.08 -17.27 14.04
C ARG A 10 -10.97 -16.31 14.82
N GLU A 11 -10.35 -15.34 15.47
CA GLU A 11 -11.03 -14.13 15.87
C GLU A 11 -11.54 -13.50 14.57
N ASN A 12 -12.82 -13.75 14.30
CA ASN A 12 -13.67 -12.89 13.49
C ASN A 12 -13.88 -11.56 14.25
N ALA A 13 -12.81 -11.02 14.83
CA ALA A 13 -12.66 -9.61 15.05
C ALA A 13 -12.66 -9.04 13.63
N ARG A 14 -13.63 -8.18 13.32
CA ARG A 14 -13.56 -7.35 12.12
C ARG A 14 -12.16 -6.75 12.10
N ASN A 15 -11.28 -7.27 11.25
CA ASN A 15 -9.86 -6.93 11.18
C ASN A 15 -9.76 -5.55 10.53
N TRP A 16 -10.27 -4.55 11.25
CA TRP A 16 -10.43 -3.20 10.77
C TRP A 16 -9.04 -2.58 10.74
N THR A 17 -8.59 -2.28 9.53
CA THR A 17 -7.36 -1.54 9.32
C THR A 17 -7.70 -0.05 9.25
N PHE A 18 -6.78 0.78 9.74
CA PHE A 18 -6.95 2.24 9.63
C PHE A 18 -6.93 2.68 8.17
N LEU A 19 -6.01 2.13 7.39
CA LEU A 19 -5.88 2.40 5.96
C LEU A 19 -6.78 1.47 5.15
N THR A 20 -7.33 2.00 4.06
CA THR A 20 -8.11 1.22 3.10
C THR A 20 -7.20 0.32 2.27
N ASN A 21 -7.77 -0.71 1.63
CA ASN A 21 -7.02 -1.53 0.67
C ASN A 21 -6.42 -0.69 -0.48
N HIS A 22 -7.04 0.43 -0.87
CA HIS A 22 -6.49 1.35 -1.87
C HIS A 22 -5.18 1.98 -1.38
N ALA A 23 -5.17 2.47 -0.13
CA ALA A 23 -3.98 3.04 0.47
C ALA A 23 -2.88 1.98 0.64
N HIS A 24 -3.23 0.76 1.09
CA HIS A 24 -2.27 -0.33 1.22
C HIS A 24 -1.64 -0.74 -0.12
N VAL A 25 -2.43 -0.87 -1.20
CA VAL A 25 -1.91 -1.16 -2.54
C VAL A 25 -1.01 -0.04 -3.04
N LEU A 26 -1.42 1.21 -2.85
CA LEU A 26 -0.61 2.37 -3.25
C LEU A 26 0.75 2.39 -2.53
N LEU A 27 0.77 2.12 -1.21
CA LEU A 27 1.99 2.06 -0.42
C LEU A 27 2.90 0.89 -0.83
N ALA A 28 2.33 -0.28 -1.12
CA ALA A 28 3.09 -1.43 -1.60
C ALA A 28 3.77 -1.11 -2.95
N ILE A 29 3.05 -0.45 -3.87
CA ILE A 29 3.61 0.01 -5.15
C ILE A 29 4.68 1.08 -4.92
N ALA A 30 4.50 1.99 -3.96
CA ALA A 30 5.48 3.01 -3.63
C ALA A 30 6.82 2.42 -3.16
N ARG A 31 6.77 1.32 -2.40
CA ARG A 31 7.96 0.60 -1.92
C ARG A 31 8.64 -0.20 -3.03
N ASN A 32 7.87 -0.78 -3.94
CA ASN A 32 8.40 -1.51 -5.08
C ASN A 32 7.60 -1.21 -6.37
N PRO A 33 8.01 -0.19 -7.13
CA PRO A 33 7.34 0.23 -8.38
C PRO A 33 7.31 -0.83 -9.48
N THR A 34 8.11 -1.90 -9.37
CA THR A 34 8.20 -3.00 -10.34
C THR A 34 7.55 -4.30 -9.85
N ALA A 35 6.86 -4.24 -8.70
CA ALA A 35 6.20 -5.39 -8.08
C ALA A 35 5.13 -5.98 -9.02
N ARG A 36 4.98 -7.31 -8.97
CA ARG A 36 3.86 -7.96 -9.67
C ARG A 36 2.60 -7.78 -8.85
N LEU A 37 1.46 -7.57 -9.52
CA LEU A 37 0.17 -7.43 -8.83
C LEU A 37 -0.18 -8.61 -7.94
N ARG A 38 0.26 -9.82 -8.28
CA ARG A 38 0.11 -11.00 -7.43
C ARG A 38 0.82 -10.83 -6.08
N ASP A 39 2.04 -10.27 -6.10
CA ASP A 39 2.86 -10.12 -4.90
C ASP A 39 2.28 -9.01 -4.01
N VAL A 40 1.81 -7.92 -4.64
CA VAL A 40 1.07 -6.84 -3.97
C VAL A 40 -0.22 -7.35 -3.34
N ALA A 41 -0.98 -8.20 -4.04
CA ALA A 41 -2.21 -8.78 -3.51
C ALA A 41 -1.94 -9.63 -2.26
N THR A 42 -0.88 -10.44 -2.29
CA THR A 42 -0.45 -11.23 -1.13
C THR A 42 0.01 -10.36 0.03
N GLU A 43 0.80 -9.30 -0.21
CA GLU A 43 1.26 -8.37 0.84
C GLU A 43 0.07 -7.65 1.51
N VAL A 44 -0.91 -7.20 0.71
CA VAL A 44 -2.07 -6.45 1.21
C VAL A 44 -3.15 -7.37 1.81
N GLY A 45 -3.12 -8.67 1.53
CA GLY A 45 -4.12 -9.63 2.01
C GLY A 45 -5.44 -9.58 1.22
N VAL A 46 -5.38 -9.27 -0.07
CA VAL A 46 -6.54 -9.24 -0.99
C VAL A 46 -6.38 -10.27 -2.12
N THR A 47 -7.44 -10.50 -2.88
CA THR A 47 -7.34 -11.33 -4.08
C THR A 47 -6.61 -10.59 -5.20
N GLU A 48 -5.96 -11.33 -6.12
CA GLU A 48 -5.27 -10.72 -7.26
C GLU A 48 -6.23 -9.89 -8.13
N ARG A 49 -7.48 -10.36 -8.30
CA ARG A 49 -8.53 -9.60 -8.99
C ARG A 49 -8.88 -8.29 -8.27
N ALA A 50 -8.92 -8.30 -6.94
CA ALA A 50 -9.18 -7.08 -6.17
C ALA A 50 -8.01 -6.10 -6.29
N ALA A 51 -6.76 -6.57 -6.22
CA ALA A 51 -5.59 -5.73 -6.45
C ALA A 51 -5.58 -5.11 -7.86
N GLN A 52 -5.95 -5.88 -8.89
CA GLN A 52 -6.11 -5.37 -10.25
C GLN A 52 -7.17 -4.28 -10.35
N ALA A 53 -8.34 -4.47 -9.73
CA ALA A 53 -9.41 -3.48 -9.70
C ALA A 53 -8.97 -2.19 -8.99
N ILE A 54 -8.35 -2.32 -7.81
CA ILE A 54 -7.82 -1.20 -7.05
C ILE A 54 -6.78 -0.41 -7.86
N VAL A 55 -5.86 -1.08 -8.55
CA VAL A 55 -4.87 -0.39 -9.40
C VAL A 55 -5.54 0.33 -10.56
N ALA A 56 -6.57 -0.24 -11.16
CA ALA A 56 -7.36 0.45 -12.19
C ALA A 56 -8.07 1.69 -11.64
N ASP A 57 -8.63 1.61 -10.43
CA ASP A 57 -9.28 2.74 -9.75
C ASP A 57 -8.28 3.86 -9.40
N LEU A 58 -7.06 3.47 -8.97
CA LEU A 58 -5.96 4.40 -8.69
C LEU A 58 -5.44 5.07 -9.98
N GLU A 59 -5.32 4.31 -11.07
CA GLU A 59 -4.93 4.81 -12.39
C GLU A 59 -5.98 5.79 -12.94
N ALA A 60 -7.27 5.43 -12.88
CA ALA A 60 -8.38 6.30 -13.26
C ALA A 60 -8.48 7.55 -12.37
N GLY A 61 -8.02 7.46 -11.12
CA GLY A 61 -7.90 8.58 -10.20
C GLY A 61 -6.70 9.49 -10.43
N GLY A 62 -5.79 9.13 -11.34
CA GLY A 62 -4.57 9.87 -11.58
C GLY A 62 -3.54 9.76 -10.45
N TYR A 63 -3.66 8.76 -9.55
CA TYR A 63 -2.70 8.54 -8.46
C TYR A 63 -1.48 7.75 -8.90
N LEU A 64 -1.61 6.98 -9.98
CA LEU A 64 -0.50 6.26 -10.60
C LEU A 64 -0.69 6.16 -12.11
N HIS A 65 0.41 5.90 -12.80
CA HIS A 65 0.44 5.52 -14.19
C HIS A 65 1.15 4.18 -14.34
N ARG A 66 0.62 3.30 -15.20
CA ARG A 66 1.24 2.01 -15.49
C ARG A 66 1.88 2.03 -16.87
N THR A 67 3.18 1.78 -16.92
CA THR A 67 3.93 1.63 -18.17
C THR A 67 4.40 0.19 -18.32
N ARG A 68 4.22 -0.37 -19.52
CA ARG A 68 4.69 -1.73 -19.81
C ARG A 68 6.15 -1.69 -20.24
N VAL A 69 7.03 -2.29 -19.44
CA VAL A 69 8.47 -2.42 -19.71
C VAL A 69 8.78 -3.89 -19.96
N GLY A 70 8.75 -4.27 -21.25
CA GLY A 70 8.93 -5.66 -21.70
C GLY A 70 7.83 -6.60 -21.19
N ARG A 71 8.21 -7.55 -20.33
CA ARG A 71 7.29 -8.53 -19.70
C ARG A 71 6.70 -8.06 -18.36
N ARG A 72 7.14 -6.91 -17.84
CA ARG A 72 6.71 -6.39 -16.55
C ARG A 72 5.97 -5.06 -16.72
N ASN A 73 5.16 -4.75 -15.73
CA ASN A 73 4.62 -3.41 -15.55
C ASN A 73 5.53 -2.67 -14.58
N GLU A 74 5.74 -1.40 -14.87
CA GLU A 74 6.35 -0.44 -13.97
C GLU A 74 5.32 0.63 -13.65
N TYR A 75 5.20 0.98 -12.37
CA TYR A 75 4.23 1.93 -11.88
C TYR A 75 4.92 3.22 -11.49
N THR A 76 4.46 4.34 -12.06
CA THR A 76 4.90 5.67 -11.63
C THR A 76 3.79 6.28 -10.78
N LEU A 77 4.10 6.65 -9.54
CA LEU A 77 3.14 7.31 -8.66
C LEU A 77 3.05 8.81 -8.98
N ASN A 78 1.89 9.40 -8.75
CA ASN A 78 1.66 10.84 -8.78
C ASN A 78 1.43 11.34 -7.34
N PRO A 79 2.48 11.84 -6.66
CA PRO A 79 2.37 12.35 -5.30
C PRO A 79 1.39 13.53 -5.18
N ALA A 80 1.23 14.33 -6.24
CA ALA A 80 0.33 15.49 -6.27
C ALA A 80 -1.16 15.12 -6.39
N GLY A 81 -1.50 13.82 -6.43
CA GLY A 81 -2.88 13.38 -6.41
C GLY A 81 -3.55 13.76 -5.09
N ARG A 82 -4.60 14.58 -5.13
CA ARG A 82 -5.35 15.00 -3.93
C ARG A 82 -6.24 13.89 -3.37
N PHE A 83 -6.47 13.90 -2.06
CA PHE A 83 -7.51 13.04 -1.48
C PHE A 83 -8.90 13.45 -1.98
N ARG A 84 -9.75 12.45 -2.28
CA ARG A 84 -11.10 12.67 -2.84
C ARG A 84 -12.12 13.17 -1.81
N HIS A 85 -11.90 12.89 -0.54
CA HIS A 85 -12.85 13.27 0.49
C HIS A 85 -12.72 14.77 0.78
N PRO A 86 -13.81 15.57 0.81
CA PRO A 86 -13.74 17.01 1.02
C PRO A 86 -12.99 17.44 2.28
N ALA A 87 -13.07 16.63 3.34
CA ALA A 87 -12.36 16.90 4.60
C ALA A 87 -10.83 16.77 4.49
N GLU A 88 -10.33 16.11 3.45
CA GLU A 88 -8.91 15.82 3.23
C GLU A 88 -8.41 16.45 1.93
N ALA A 89 -9.23 17.22 1.22
CA ALA A 89 -8.96 17.71 -0.14
C ALA A 89 -7.76 18.68 -0.23
N ASP A 90 -7.33 19.22 0.91
CA ASP A 90 -6.13 20.07 1.03
C ASP A 90 -4.83 19.27 1.18
N HIS A 91 -4.92 17.95 1.36
CA HIS A 91 -3.76 17.07 1.46
C HIS A 91 -3.51 16.35 0.13
N GLU A 92 -2.24 16.09 -0.12
CA GLU A 92 -1.79 15.32 -1.25
C GLU A 92 -1.44 13.90 -0.81
N VAL A 93 -1.66 12.93 -1.70
CA VAL A 93 -1.29 11.54 -1.47
C VAL A 93 0.21 11.40 -1.21
N GLY A 94 1.03 12.32 -1.70
CA GLY A 94 2.45 12.44 -1.38
C GLY A 94 2.74 12.54 0.11
N ASP A 95 1.89 13.18 0.91
CA ASP A 95 2.06 13.27 2.37
C ASP A 95 1.92 11.88 3.02
N LEU A 96 0.92 11.11 2.58
CA LEU A 96 0.75 9.73 3.01
C LEU A 96 1.95 8.87 2.60
N LEU A 97 2.41 8.99 1.36
CA LEU A 97 3.60 8.27 0.91
C LEU A 97 4.80 8.61 1.80
N ALA A 98 5.07 9.89 2.02
CA ALA A 98 6.18 10.36 2.84
C ALA A 98 6.12 9.85 4.29
N LEU A 99 4.93 9.68 4.87
CA LEU A 99 4.77 9.12 6.22
C LEU A 99 5.18 7.65 6.31
N PHE A 100 4.96 6.87 5.24
CA PHE A 100 5.09 5.41 5.26
C PHE A 100 6.24 4.86 4.40
N THR A 101 6.91 5.70 3.62
CA THR A 101 8.07 5.33 2.79
C THR A 101 9.35 6.05 3.19
N LYS A 102 9.33 6.90 4.23
CA LYS A 102 10.56 7.44 4.82
C LYS A 102 11.44 6.30 5.30
N GLU A 103 12.59 6.17 4.65
CA GLU A 103 13.70 5.36 5.12
C GLU A 103 14.06 5.84 6.53
N GLN A 104 14.13 4.92 7.48
CA GLN A 104 14.74 5.20 8.77
C GLN A 104 16.19 5.58 8.46
N VAL A 105 16.52 6.87 8.49
CA VAL A 105 17.91 7.28 8.61
C VAL A 105 18.35 6.80 9.99
N THR A 106 18.84 5.56 10.08
CA THR A 106 19.68 5.12 11.19
C THR A 106 20.89 6.04 11.17
N GLY A 107 20.82 7.10 11.97
CA GLY A 107 21.97 7.92 12.28
C GLY A 107 22.98 7.00 12.96
N THR A 108 23.98 6.55 12.21
CA THR A 108 25.25 6.11 12.75
C THR A 108 25.88 7.34 13.39
N ALA A 109 25.57 7.55 14.68
CA ALA A 109 26.35 8.40 15.55
C ALA A 109 27.62 7.62 15.91
N GLU A 110 28.65 7.76 15.08
CA GLU A 110 30.03 7.53 15.48
C GLU A 110 30.62 8.89 15.86
N GLY A 111 31.07 9.00 17.11
CA GLY A 111 31.70 10.17 17.72
C GLY A 111 31.94 9.96 19.19
#